data_AF-A0A7L1GJW1-F1
#
_entry.id   AF-A0A7L1GJW1-F1
#
_cell.length_a   1.000
_cell.length_b   1.000
_cell.length_c   1.000
_cell.angle_alpha   90.00
_cell.angle_beta   90.00
_cell.angle_gamma   90.00
#
_symmetry.space_group_name_H-M   'P 1'
#
loop_
_entity.id
_entity.type
_entity.pdbx_description
1 polymer ?
#
loop_
_entity_poly.entity_id
_entity_poly.type
_entity_poly.pdbx_seq_one_letter_code
_entity_poly.pdbx_strand_id
1 'polypeptide(L)'
;ACSELSQTSCDECLRNVSCLWCYTNKTCVDYPVRSVLPPSSLCSLPKARWGVCWLNFEDLIIAIAVVAGLLLVSTAACCCYCCYCRR
;
A
#
# COMPACT_ATOMS: atom_id res chain seq x y z
N ALA A 1 -22.65 2.47 3.88
CA ALA A 1 -21.32 2.47 4.56
C ALA A 1 -20.50 1.29 4.03
N CYS A 2 -19.15 1.34 4.04
CA CYS A 2 -18.33 0.25 3.48
C CYS A 2 -18.68 -1.14 4.08
N SER A 3 -19.08 -1.18 5.35
CA SER A 3 -19.52 -2.39 6.06
C SER A 3 -20.65 -3.17 5.40
N GLU A 4 -21.55 -2.51 4.66
CA GLU A 4 -22.69 -3.15 3.97
C GLU A 4 -22.23 -4.04 2.80
N LEU A 5 -21.02 -3.82 2.30
CA LEU A 5 -20.40 -4.61 1.24
C LEU A 5 -19.57 -5.76 1.80
N SER A 6 -19.68 -6.05 3.10
CA SER A 6 -19.07 -7.26 3.66
C SER A 6 -19.72 -8.51 3.06
N GLN A 7 -18.93 -9.58 2.93
CA GLN A 7 -19.32 -10.86 2.32
C GLN A 7 -19.70 -10.81 0.84
N THR A 8 -19.51 -9.68 0.15
CA THR A 8 -19.67 -9.58 -1.31
C THR A 8 -18.36 -9.94 -2.02
N SER A 9 -17.91 -9.10 -2.96
CA SER A 9 -16.66 -9.23 -3.70
C SER A 9 -15.71 -8.06 -3.39
N CYS A 10 -14.42 -8.30 -3.58
CA CYS A 10 -13.43 -7.25 -3.43
C CYS A 10 -13.69 -6.09 -4.40
N ASP A 11 -14.02 -6.38 -5.65
CA ASP A 11 -14.26 -5.36 -6.68
C ASP A 11 -15.42 -4.45 -6.32
N GLU A 12 -16.44 -4.97 -5.67
CA GLU A 12 -17.59 -4.20 -5.23
C GLU A 12 -17.25 -3.31 -4.02
N CYS A 13 -16.52 -3.85 -3.04
CA CYS A 13 -16.00 -3.08 -1.90
C CYS A 13 -15.08 -1.93 -2.34
N LEU A 14 -14.16 -2.21 -3.25
CA LEU A 14 -13.12 -1.27 -3.67
C LEU A 14 -13.54 -0.32 -4.79
N ARG A 15 -14.83 -0.29 -5.17
CA ARG A 15 -15.38 0.79 -6.01
C ARG A 15 -15.15 2.16 -5.39
N ASN A 16 -15.09 2.22 -4.06
CA ASN A 16 -14.77 3.43 -3.33
C ASN A 16 -13.39 3.31 -2.67
N VAL A 17 -12.50 4.26 -2.95
CA VAL A 17 -11.14 4.34 -2.38
C VAL A 17 -11.13 4.62 -0.87
N SER A 18 -12.27 5.05 -0.31
CA SER A 18 -12.47 5.17 1.14
C SER A 18 -12.69 3.83 1.81
N CYS A 19 -12.91 2.75 1.06
CA CYS A 19 -13.09 1.40 1.60
C CYS A 19 -11.80 0.57 1.54
N LEU A 20 -11.70 -0.38 2.46
CA LEU A 20 -10.65 -1.40 2.52
C LEU A 20 -11.30 -2.78 2.58
N TRP A 21 -10.75 -3.71 1.79
CA TRP A 21 -11.19 -5.10 1.76
C TRP A 21 -10.19 -6.00 2.50
N CYS A 22 -10.71 -6.90 3.34
CA CYS A 22 -9.90 -7.90 4.03
C CYS A 22 -10.29 -9.32 3.63
N TYR A 23 -9.36 -10.06 3.02
CA TYR A 23 -9.61 -11.43 2.61
C TYR A 23 -9.71 -12.44 3.77
N THR A 24 -9.23 -12.11 4.97
CA THR A 24 -9.30 -13.02 6.13
C THR A 24 -10.74 -13.40 6.47
N ASN A 25 -11.61 -12.40 6.61
CA ASN A 25 -13.02 -12.59 7.00
C ASN A 25 -13.99 -12.14 5.91
N LYS A 26 -13.50 -11.78 4.72
CA LYS A 26 -14.29 -11.18 3.62
C LYS A 26 -15.07 -9.95 4.10
N THR A 27 -14.40 -9.07 4.83
CA THR A 27 -15.01 -7.85 5.38
C THR A 27 -14.62 -6.64 4.55
N CYS A 28 -15.58 -5.74 4.34
CA CYS A 28 -15.34 -4.42 3.77
C CYS A 28 -15.53 -3.39 4.88
N VAL A 29 -14.55 -2.53 5.11
CA VAL A 29 -14.58 -1.53 6.18
C VAL A 29 -14.05 -0.21 5.67
N ASP A 30 -14.40 0.88 6.36
CA ASP A 30 -13.81 2.19 6.04
C ASP A 30 -12.31 2.16 6.31
N TYR A 31 -11.53 2.61 5.32
CA TYR A 31 -10.09 2.70 5.45
C TYR A 31 -9.72 3.77 6.49
N PRO A 32 -8.91 3.44 7.50
CA PRO A 32 -8.55 4.39 8.56
C PRO A 32 -7.56 5.44 8.02
N VAL A 33 -8.08 6.51 7.38
CA VAL A 33 -7.26 7.58 6.77
C VAL A 33 -6.29 8.29 7.73
N ARG A 34 -6.50 8.18 9.04
CA ARG A 34 -5.58 8.71 10.06
C ARG A 34 -4.28 7.90 10.17
N SER A 35 -4.29 6.68 9.66
CA SER A 35 -3.19 5.72 9.72
C SER A 35 -2.76 5.38 8.30
N VAL A 36 -1.52 5.69 7.93
CA VAL A 36 -0.97 5.40 6.60
C VAL A 36 -1.04 3.90 6.27
N LEU A 37 -0.96 3.04 7.29
CA LEU A 37 -1.11 1.60 7.17
C LEU A 37 -2.29 1.13 8.02
N PRO A 38 -3.12 0.21 7.50
CA PRO A 38 -4.15 -0.39 8.30
C PRO A 38 -3.50 -1.19 9.44
N PRO A 39 -4.04 -1.09 10.67
CA PRO A 39 -3.51 -1.86 11.78
C PRO A 39 -3.69 -3.35 11.52
N SER A 40 -2.71 -4.16 11.91
CA SER A 40 -2.73 -5.62 11.75
C SER A 40 -3.87 -6.30 12.50
N SER A 41 -4.39 -5.66 13.54
CA SER A 41 -5.60 -6.09 14.28
C SER A 41 -6.87 -6.04 13.42
N LEU A 42 -6.91 -5.15 12.43
CA LEU A 42 -8.05 -5.01 11.52
C LEU A 42 -7.92 -5.95 10.33
N CYS A 43 -6.73 -6.02 9.71
CA CYS A 43 -6.42 -7.02 8.72
C CYS A 43 -4.89 -7.19 8.58
N SER A 44 -4.45 -8.42 8.32
CA SER A 44 -3.05 -8.67 7.95
C SER A 44 -2.72 -8.00 6.61
N LEU A 45 -1.59 -7.29 6.54
CA LEU A 45 -1.08 -6.57 5.35
C LEU A 45 -1.19 -7.35 4.03
N PRO A 46 -0.75 -8.63 3.91
CA PRO A 46 -0.86 -9.41 2.67
C PRO A 46 -2.31 -9.70 2.24
N LYS A 47 -3.27 -9.64 3.17
CA LYS A 47 -4.69 -9.92 2.90
C LYS A 47 -5.54 -8.65 2.77
N ALA A 48 -4.99 -7.50 3.12
CA ALA A 48 -5.64 -6.20 3.00
C ALA A 48 -5.46 -5.65 1.59
N ARG A 49 -6.56 -5.21 0.97
CA ARG A 49 -6.59 -4.59 -0.36
C ARG A 49 -7.18 -3.19 -0.27
N TRP A 50 -6.62 -2.26 -1.03
CA TRP A 50 -7.05 -0.86 -1.05
C TRP A 50 -6.98 -0.32 -2.47
N GLY A 51 -8.07 0.33 -2.92
CA GLY A 51 -8.23 0.86 -4.27
C GLY A 51 -8.39 -0.19 -5.37
N VAL A 52 -7.59 -1.26 -5.35
CA VAL A 52 -7.63 -2.37 -6.31
C VAL A 52 -7.46 -3.73 -5.62
N CYS A 53 -8.04 -4.77 -6.21
CA CYS A 53 -8.07 -6.11 -5.60
C CYS A 53 -6.80 -6.94 -5.77
N TRP A 54 -5.98 -6.61 -6.77
CA TRP A 54 -4.80 -7.37 -7.11
C TRP A 54 -3.55 -6.93 -6.34
N LEU A 55 -3.50 -5.70 -5.82
CA LEU A 55 -2.40 -5.19 -4.98
C LEU A 55 -2.75 -5.28 -3.50
N ASN A 56 -1.84 -5.79 -2.69
CA ASN A 56 -1.95 -5.77 -1.22
C ASN A 56 -1.06 -4.66 -0.65
N PHE A 57 -1.19 -4.41 0.65
CA PHE A 57 -0.36 -3.41 1.32
C PHE A 57 1.12 -3.79 1.39
N GLU A 58 1.44 -5.09 1.48
CA GLU A 58 2.83 -5.56 1.54
C GLU A 58 3.59 -5.20 0.26
N ASP A 59 3.02 -5.56 -0.90
CA ASP A 59 3.56 -5.26 -2.23
C ASP A 59 3.66 -3.74 -2.46
N LEU A 60 2.68 -2.96 -2.00
CA LEU A 60 2.71 -1.49 -2.09
C LEU A 60 3.88 -0.89 -1.31
N ILE A 61 4.11 -1.36 -0.08
CA ILE A 61 5.23 -0.89 0.76
C ILE A 61 6.56 -1.23 0.10
N ILE A 62 6.71 -2.47 -0.38
CA ILE A 62 7.92 -2.92 -1.07
C ILE A 62 8.20 -2.05 -2.30
N ALA A 63 7.19 -1.79 -3.12
CA ALA A 63 7.33 -0.94 -4.31
C ALA A 63 7.81 0.48 -3.96
N ILE A 64 7.21 1.12 -2.95
CA ILE A 64 7.61 2.46 -2.50
C ILE A 64 9.04 2.44 -1.96
N ALA A 65 9.40 1.43 -1.16
CA ALA A 65 10.73 1.28 -0.61
C ALA A 65 11.80 1.11 -1.71
N VAL A 66 11.53 0.31 -2.74
CA VAL A 66 12.43 0.12 -3.88
C VAL A 66 12.60 1.43 -4.66
N VAL A 67 11.51 2.13 -4.99
CA VAL A 67 11.57 3.41 -5.71
C VAL A 67 12.37 4.44 -4.92
N ALA A 68 12.08 4.60 -3.63
CA ALA A 68 12.82 5.51 -2.75
C ALA A 68 14.31 5.13 -2.68
N GLY A 69 14.62 3.84 -2.52
CA GLY A 69 15.99 3.33 -2.49
C GLY A 69 16.75 3.62 -3.79
N LEU A 70 16.12 3.40 -4.95
CA LEU A 70 16.71 3.71 -6.25
C LEU A 70 16.99 5.20 -6.42
N LEU A 71 16.07 6.08 -6.00
CA LEU A 71 16.28 7.53 -6.05
C LEU A 71 17.45 7.95 -5.16
N LEU A 72 17.53 7.42 -3.94
CA LEU A 72 18.63 7.71 -3.00
C LEU A 72 19.97 7.23 -3.53
N VAL A 73 20.04 5.98 -4.01
CA VAL A 73 21.27 5.39 -4.57
C VAL A 73 21.70 6.14 -5.82
N SER A 74 20.77 6.46 -6.73
CA SER A 74 21.08 7.20 -7.97
C SER A 74 21.62 8.59 -7.66
N THR A 75 21.00 9.29 -6.69
CA THR A 75 21.44 10.62 -6.27
C THR A 75 22.81 10.54 -5.60
N ALA A 76 23.01 9.61 -4.66
CA ALA A 76 24.29 9.43 -3.99
C ALA A 76 25.42 9.06 -4.97
N ALA A 77 25.17 8.13 -5.90
CA ALA A 77 26.14 7.75 -6.93
C ALA A 77 26.48 8.93 -7.84
N CYS A 78 25.48 9.70 -8.29
CA CYS A 78 25.69 10.90 -9.09
C CYS A 78 26.52 11.94 -8.33
N CYS A 79 26.18 12.22 -7.06
CA CYS A 79 26.92 13.17 -6.22
C CYS A 79 28.37 12.70 -5.95
N CYS A 80 28.58 11.44 -5.62
CA CYS A 80 29.91 10.90 -5.37
C CYS A 80 30.76 10.89 -6.65
N TYR A 81 30.21 10.42 -7.76
CA TYR A 81 30.95 10.32 -9.02
C TYR A 81 31.21 11.69 -9.66
N CYS A 82 30.21 12.58 -9.72
CA CYS A 82 30.34 13.88 -10.37
C CYS A 82 31.04 14.94 -9.50
N CYS A 83 30.81 14.96 -8.18
CA CYS A 83 31.33 16.02 -7.31
C CYS A 83 32.63 15.64 -6.58
N TYR A 84 32.87 14.34 -6.33
CA TYR A 84 34.05 13.87 -5.59
C TYR A 84 35.10 13.20 -6.49
N CYS A 85 34.69 12.40 -7.49
CA CYS A 85 35.63 11.64 -8.32
C CYS A 85 36.06 12.35 -9.62
N ARG A 86 35.32 13.38 -10.06
CA ARG A 86 35.61 14.13 -11.30
C ARG A 86 36.34 15.46 -11.08
N ARG A 87 36.79 15.71 -9.86
CA ARG A 87 37.57 16.88 -9.45
C ARG A 87 39.02 16.45 -9.27
#